data_AF-A0A7D9HD41-F1
#
_entry.id   AF-A0A7D9HD41-F1
#
_cell.length_a   1.000
_cell.length_b   1.000
_cell.length_c   1.000
_cell.angle_alpha   90.00
_cell.angle_beta   90.00
_cell.angle_gamma   90.00
#
_symmetry.space_group_name_H-M   'P 1'
#
loop_
_entity.id
_entity.type
_entity.pdbx_description
1 polymer ?
#
loop_
_entity_poly.entity_id
_entity_poly.type
_entity_poly.pdbx_seq_one_letter_code
_entity_poly.pdbx_strand_id
1 'polypeptide(L)' 'MVVKDYGDDDKIVVCVEHHGKYKWDMINGYSYGNYFDPAKDCSDVVDNVPKAKSGVYWIQTVKGPVK' A
#
# COMPACT_ATOMS: atom_id res chain seq x y z
N MET A 1 -3.37 -8.23 6.21
CA MET A 1 -4.29 -9.38 6.35
C MET A 1 -5.49 -9.12 5.45
N VAL A 2 -6.03 -10.13 4.79
CA VAL A 2 -7.29 -10.00 4.04
C VAL A 2 -8.43 -10.39 4.99
N VAL A 3 -9.47 -9.57 5.07
CA VAL A 3 -10.68 -9.80 5.86
C VAL A 3 -11.90 -9.55 5.00
N LYS A 4 -13.00 -10.24 5.30
CA LYS A 4 -14.29 -9.94 4.69
C LYS A 4 -15.01 -8.88 5.52
N ASP A 5 -15.53 -7.85 4.87
CA ASP A 5 -16.39 -6.87 5.54
C ASP A 5 -17.83 -7.41 5.70
N TYR A 6 -18.72 -6.60 6.27
CA TYR A 6 -20.12 -6.98 6.48
C TYR A 6 -20.93 -7.16 5.18
N GLY A 7 -20.40 -6.69 4.04
CA GLY A 7 -20.93 -6.90 2.70
C GLY A 7 -20.34 -8.13 1.98
N ASP A 8 -19.49 -8.90 2.67
CA ASP A 8 -18.74 -10.04 2.14
C ASP A 8 -17.65 -9.68 1.11
N ASP A 9 -17.30 -8.39 1.00
CA ASP A 9 -16.20 -7.91 0.18
C ASP A 9 -14.85 -8.17 0.86
N ASP A 10 -13.87 -8.65 0.09
CA ASP A 10 -12.49 -8.74 0.56
C ASP A 10 -11.89 -7.34 0.74
N LYS A 11 -11.44 -7.04 1.96
CA LYS A 11 -10.73 -5.81 2.34
C LYS A 11 -9.35 -6.15 2.89
N ILE A 12 -8.39 -5.26 2.66
CA ILE A 12 -7.05 -5.37 3.22
C ILE A 12 -6.98 -4.51 4.47
N VAL A 13 -6.58 -5.13 5.58
CA VAL A 13 -6.27 -4.43 6.82
C VAL A 13 -4.77 -4.46 7.09
N VAL A 14 -4.27 -3.31 7.52
CA VAL A 14 -2.89 -3.12 7.98
C VAL A 14 -2.89 -2.60 9.40
N CYS A 15 -1.88 -3.01 10.18
CA CYS A 15 -1.65 -2.46 11.50
C CYS A 15 -0.79 -1.21 11.33
N VAL A 16 -1.34 -0.06 11.67
CA VAL A 16 -0.68 1.24 11.57
C VAL A 16 -0.62 1.92 12.92
N GLU A 17 0.47 2.63 13.17
CA GLU A 17 0.66 3.39 14.39
C GLU A 17 0.03 4.78 14.24
N HIS A 18 -0.90 5.12 15.14
CA HIS A 18 -1.47 6.45 15.28
C HIS A 18 -1.21 6.96 16.69
N HIS A 19 -0.30 7.94 16.81
CA HIS A 19 0.05 8.60 18.07
C HIS A 19 0.44 7.59 19.19
N GLY A 20 1.40 6.70 18.92
CA GLY A 20 1.87 5.71 19.89
C GLY A 20 0.92 4.54 20.14
N LYS A 21 -0.19 4.44 19.41
CA LYS A 21 -1.12 3.30 19.50
C LYS A 21 -1.25 2.61 18.15
N TYR A 22 -1.02 1.31 18.13
CA TYR A 22 -1.26 0.46 16.98
C TYR A 22 -2.75 0.22 16.80
N LYS A 23 -3.26 0.48 15.60
CA LYS A 23 -4.66 0.25 15.23
C LYS A 23 -4.71 -0.45 13.88
N TRP A 24 -5.73 -1.28 13.72
CA TRP A 24 -6.07 -1.83 12.41
C TRP A 24 -6.77 -0.76 11.59
N ASP A 25 -6.23 -0.48 10.41
CA ASP A 25 -6.83 0.44 9.46
C ASP A 25 -7.18 -0.30 8.17
N MET A 26 -8.31 0.05 7.60
CA MET A 26 -8.82 -0.53 6.36
C MET A 26 -8.29 0.29 5.20
N ILE A 27 -7.58 -0.36 4.29
CA ILE A 27 -7.12 0.30 3.07
C ILE A 27 -8.29 0.33 2.08
N ASN A 28 -9.07 1.42 2.12
CA ASN A 28 -10.14 1.69 1.17
C ASN A 28 -9.58 2.47 -0.03
N GLY A 29 -9.15 1.75 -1.08
CA GLY A 29 -8.72 2.33 -2.36
C GLY A 29 -7.24 2.12 -2.71
N TYR A 30 -6.83 2.76 -3.82
CA TYR A 30 -5.49 2.67 -4.42
C TYR A 30 -4.40 2.90 -3.38
N SER A 31 -3.65 1.84 -3.09
CA SER A 31 -2.59 1.84 -2.10
C SER A 31 -1.26 1.96 -2.82
N TYR A 32 -1.12 3.04 -3.57
CA TYR A 32 -0.02 3.20 -4.52
C TYR A 32 1.34 3.18 -3.83
N GLY A 33 2.25 2.33 -4.30
CA GLY A 33 3.53 2.09 -3.65
C GLY A 33 3.47 1.14 -2.45
N ASN A 34 2.37 0.42 -2.24
CA ASN A 34 2.27 -0.69 -1.27
C ASN A 34 2.37 -2.05 -1.96
N TYR A 35 2.55 -3.11 -1.17
CA TYR A 35 2.80 -4.48 -1.67
C TYR A 35 1.81 -4.96 -2.74
N PHE A 36 0.54 -4.57 -2.62
CA PHE A 36 -0.55 -5.01 -3.52
C PHE A 36 -0.78 -4.10 -4.73
N ASP A 37 -0.30 -2.85 -4.66
CA ASP A 37 -0.37 -1.87 -5.75
C ASP A 37 0.99 -1.16 -5.84
N PRO A 38 2.05 -1.90 -6.18
CA PRO A 38 3.40 -1.37 -6.20
C PRO A 38 3.54 -0.31 -7.31
N ALA A 39 4.19 0.80 -6.97
CA ALA A 39 4.45 1.86 -7.94
C ALA A 39 5.51 1.42 -8.96
N LYS A 40 5.60 2.05 -10.12
CA LYS A 40 6.63 1.74 -11.12
C LYS A 40 8.02 2.16 -10.66
N ASP A 41 8.13 3.32 -10.02
CA ASP A 41 9.36 3.88 -9.47
C ASP A 41 9.06 4.90 -8.36
N CYS A 42 10.11 5.46 -7.73
CA CYS A 42 9.93 6.43 -6.64
C CYS A 42 9.26 7.73 -7.10
N SER A 43 9.44 8.14 -8.36
CA SER A 43 8.83 9.36 -8.89
C SER A 43 7.33 9.16 -9.03
N ASP A 44 6.95 7.99 -9.54
CA ASP A 44 5.57 7.54 -9.67
C ASP A 44 4.81 7.54 -8.32
N VAL A 45 5.50 7.25 -7.20
CA VAL A 45 4.93 7.41 -5.84
C VAL A 45 4.64 8.87 -5.53
N VAL A 46 5.57 9.78 -5.79
CA VAL A 46 5.43 11.21 -5.46
C VAL A 46 4.35 11.86 -6.34
N ASP A 47 4.29 11.48 -7.61
CA ASP A 47 3.34 12.01 -8.58
C ASP A 47 1.89 11.62 -8.25
N ASN A 48 1.67 10.39 -7.78
CA ASN A 48 0.34 9.89 -7.42
C ASN A 48 -0.02 10.10 -5.94
N VAL A 49 0.96 10.29 -5.07
CA VAL A 49 0.77 10.55 -3.63
C VAL A 49 1.58 11.81 -3.24
N PRO A 50 1.07 13.03 -3.50
CA PRO A 50 1.82 14.28 -3.26
C PRO A 50 2.22 14.54 -1.79
N LYS A 51 1.60 13.81 -0.85
CA LYS A 51 1.93 13.85 0.59
C LYS A 51 2.79 12.66 1.04
N ALA A 52 3.34 11.90 0.09
CA ALA A 52 4.29 10.83 0.36
C ALA A 52 5.47 11.39 1.16
N LYS A 53 5.83 10.68 2.22
CA LYS A 53 7.02 11.00 3.03
C LYS A 53 8.16 10.13 2.56
N SER A 54 9.40 10.55 2.80
CA SER A 54 10.55 9.66 2.61
C SER A 54 10.35 8.37 3.44
N GLY A 55 10.52 7.22 2.80
CA GLY A 55 10.22 5.93 3.41
C GLY A 55 10.45 4.78 2.44
N VAL A 56 10.14 3.57 2.89
CA VAL A 56 10.22 2.36 2.07
C VAL A 56 8.89 2.16 1.34
N TYR A 57 8.96 1.98 0.03
CA TYR A 57 7.82 1.75 -0.85
C TYR A 57 8.04 0.45 -1.64
N TRP A 58 6.95 -0.23 -1.99
CA TRP A 58 6.97 -1.37 -2.88
C TRP A 58 6.93 -0.89 -4.32
N ILE A 59 7.96 -1.25 -5.08
CA ILE A 59 8.16 -0.83 -6.47
C ILE A 59 8.15 -2.06 -7.37
N GLN A 60 7.34 -2.05 -8.43
CA GLN A 60 7.32 -3.09 -9.43
C GLN A 60 8.36 -2.78 -10.51
N THR A 61 9.53 -3.36 -10.35
CA THR A 61 10.52 -3.34 -11.44
C THR A 61 9.96 -4.14 -12.61
N VAL A 62 9.72 -3.49 -13.76
CA VAL A 62 9.20 -4.11 -15.01
C VAL A 62 10.08 -5.22 -15.58
N LYS A 63 11.18 -5.58 -14.90
CA LYS A 63 11.95 -6.78 -15.18
C LYS A 63 11.39 -7.90 -14.33
N GLY A 64 10.44 -8.65 -14.91
CA GLY A 64 10.15 -10.02 -14.45
C GLY A 64 11.45 -10.85 -14.38
N PRO A 65 11.40 -12.07 -13.83
CA PRO A 65 12.60 -12.89 -13.68
C PRO A 65 13.34 -12.97 -15.02
N VAL A 66 14.60 -12.51 -15.02
CA VAL A 66 15.54 -12.92 -16.06
C VAL A 66 15.75 -14.42 -15.84
N LYS A 67 15.46 -15.19 -16.90
CA LYS A 67 15.47 -16.65 -16.98
C LYS A 67 16.56 -17.34 -16.15
#